data_AF-A0AB39UVR8-F1
#
_entry.id   AF-A0AB39UVR8-F1
#
_cell.length_a   1.000
_cell.length_b   1.000
_cell.length_c   1.000
_cell.angle_alpha   90.00
_cell.angle_beta   90.00
_cell.angle_gamma   90.00
#
_symmetry.space_group_name_H-M   'P 1'
#
loop_
_entity.id
_entity.type
_entity.pdbx_description
1 polymer ?
#
loop_
_entity_poly.entity_id
_entity_poly.type
_entity_poly.pdbx_seq_one_letter_code
_entity_poly.pdbx_strand_id
1 'polypeptide(L)'
;MTTKELAIIIGGGDSYIRTRKNIVTGLAVKPEINPDAPDIILVGKGPRMRANAEKFLQQGQYVPVYMKQAKNAWSYVGEYKAVSYSREPEIIEKYGEVRRPGSVDGVLFCHQRMKKMGVICFILVGWMWKRES
;
A
#
# COMPACT_ATOMS: atom_id res chain seq x y z
N MET A 1 -16.80 3.40 6.12
CA MET A 1 -16.08 3.85 7.33
C MET A 1 -15.88 5.36 7.30
N THR A 2 -16.08 6.04 8.44
CA THR A 2 -15.93 7.49 8.58
C THR A 2 -14.48 7.93 8.81
N THR A 3 -14.18 9.22 8.64
CA THR A 3 -12.83 9.78 8.94
C THR A 3 -12.47 9.63 10.42
N LYS A 4 -13.45 9.74 11.32
CA LYS A 4 -13.24 9.56 12.77
C LYS A 4 -12.91 8.10 13.09
N GLU A 5 -13.67 7.15 12.56
CA GLU A 5 -13.38 5.71 12.69
C GLU A 5 -12.00 5.36 12.13
N LEU A 6 -11.66 5.84 10.92
CA LEU A 6 -10.35 5.64 10.31
C LEU A 6 -9.21 6.12 11.22
N ALA A 7 -9.37 7.30 11.83
CA ALA A 7 -8.35 7.88 12.72
C ALA A 7 -8.13 7.05 14.00
N ILE A 8 -9.16 6.36 14.49
CA ILE A 8 -9.04 5.43 15.62
C ILE A 8 -8.19 4.23 15.22
N ILE A 9 -8.47 3.63 14.04
CA ILE A 9 -7.83 2.40 13.55
C ILE A 9 -6.38 2.63 13.16
N ILE A 10 -6.12 3.56 12.23
CA ILE A 10 -4.78 3.73 11.64
C ILE A 10 -4.09 5.02 12.05
N GLY A 11 -4.69 5.83 12.91
CA GLY A 11 -4.15 7.11 13.36
C GLY A 11 -4.72 8.33 12.64
N GLY A 12 -4.84 9.43 13.39
CA GLY A 12 -5.35 10.73 12.91
C GLY A 12 -4.33 11.56 12.13
N GLY A 13 -4.71 12.81 11.81
CA GLY A 13 -3.88 13.76 11.05
C GLY A 13 -4.27 13.93 9.57
N ASP A 14 -3.40 14.60 8.84
CA ASP A 14 -3.55 14.99 7.42
C ASP A 14 -2.71 14.14 6.45
N SER A 15 -1.69 13.44 6.93
CA SER A 15 -0.84 12.57 6.12
C SER A 15 -1.62 11.37 5.56
N TYR A 16 -1.27 10.89 4.36
CA TYR A 16 -1.83 9.65 3.80
C TYR A 16 -1.02 8.41 4.19
N ILE A 17 0.24 8.56 4.57
CA ILE A 17 1.02 7.52 5.27
C ILE A 17 0.90 7.80 6.76
N ARG A 18 -0.02 7.09 7.42
CA ARG A 18 -0.36 7.34 8.83
C ARG A 18 0.68 6.71 9.75
N THR A 19 1.03 7.44 10.79
CA THR A 19 2.00 6.99 11.78
C THR A 19 1.50 7.20 13.20
N ARG A 20 1.79 6.27 14.10
CA ARG A 20 1.60 6.42 15.55
C ARG A 20 2.86 5.96 16.27
N LYS A 21 3.35 6.75 17.23
CA LYS A 21 4.60 6.46 17.97
C LYS A 21 5.76 6.07 17.03
N ASN A 22 5.91 6.82 15.94
CA ASN A 22 6.92 6.62 14.90
C ASN A 22 6.82 5.32 14.08
N ILE A 23 5.71 4.59 14.15
CA ILE A 23 5.45 3.36 13.36
C ILE A 23 4.37 3.67 12.32
N VAL A 24 4.53 3.16 11.09
CA VAL A 24 3.48 3.26 10.06
C VAL A 24 2.35 2.29 10.40
N THR A 25 1.15 2.82 10.52
CA THR A 25 -0.04 2.10 11.02
C THR A 25 -1.08 1.85 9.94
N GLY A 26 -0.99 2.51 8.79
CA GLY A 26 -1.89 2.31 7.66
C GLY A 26 -1.81 3.44 6.64
N LEU A 27 -2.50 3.25 5.52
CA LEU A 27 -2.59 4.25 4.46
C LEU A 27 -4.03 4.77 4.31
N ALA A 28 -4.16 6.07 4.08
CA ALA A 28 -5.42 6.77 3.80
C ALA A 28 -5.28 7.53 2.47
N VAL A 29 -5.54 6.84 1.36
CA VAL A 29 -5.15 7.29 0.01
C VAL A 29 -6.34 7.87 -0.75
N LYS A 30 -6.07 8.93 -1.51
CA LYS A 30 -7.04 9.58 -2.39
C LYS A 30 -6.80 9.12 -3.83
N PRO A 31 -7.75 8.42 -4.47
CA PRO A 31 -7.57 7.92 -5.84
C PRO A 31 -7.39 9.04 -6.86
N GLU A 32 -7.98 10.22 -6.63
CA GLU A 32 -7.92 11.34 -7.57
C GLU A 32 -6.51 11.87 -7.82
N ILE A 33 -5.59 11.60 -6.89
CA ILE A 33 -4.17 11.98 -6.98
C ILE A 33 -3.22 10.79 -6.85
N ASN A 34 -3.75 9.56 -6.84
CA ASN A 34 -3.01 8.30 -6.87
C ASN A 34 -3.86 7.27 -7.62
N PRO A 35 -3.97 7.39 -8.96
CA PRO A 35 -4.85 6.54 -9.76
C PRO A 35 -4.48 5.06 -9.69
N ASP A 36 -3.18 4.78 -9.57
CA ASP A 36 -2.62 3.43 -9.50
C ASP A 36 -2.47 2.90 -8.06
N ALA A 37 -3.08 3.59 -7.09
CA ALA A 37 -3.13 3.09 -5.72
C ALA A 37 -4.04 1.86 -5.60
N PRO A 38 -3.73 0.91 -4.70
CA PRO A 38 -2.65 0.97 -3.70
C PRO A 38 -1.28 0.51 -4.16
N ASP A 39 -1.15 -0.09 -5.34
CA ASP A 39 0.10 -0.69 -5.81
C ASP A 39 1.19 0.37 -6.08
N ILE A 40 0.78 1.57 -6.47
CA ILE A 40 1.68 2.72 -6.68
C ILE A 40 1.14 3.93 -5.93
N ILE A 41 1.99 4.55 -5.12
CA ILE A 41 1.69 5.76 -4.36
C ILE A 41 2.62 6.88 -4.79
N LEU A 42 2.03 8.00 -5.20
CA LEU A 42 2.76 9.21 -5.61
C LEU A 42 3.10 10.03 -4.36
N VAL A 43 4.37 10.00 -3.96
CA VAL A 43 4.84 10.70 -2.77
C VAL A 43 5.01 12.16 -3.12
N GLY A 44 4.14 13.02 -2.57
CA GLY A 44 4.24 14.46 -2.79
C GLY A 44 5.48 15.10 -2.13
N LYS A 45 5.85 16.28 -2.61
CA LYS A 45 6.99 17.04 -2.06
C LYS A 45 6.82 17.43 -0.60
N GLY A 46 7.91 17.28 0.15
CA GLY A 46 8.05 17.78 1.52
C GLY A 46 8.79 16.80 2.41
N PRO A 47 9.58 17.30 3.39
CA PRO A 47 10.44 16.45 4.22
C PRO A 47 9.66 15.39 5.01
N ARG A 48 8.46 15.75 5.51
CA ARG A 48 7.59 14.82 6.24
C ARG A 48 7.05 13.68 5.37
N MET A 49 6.67 13.97 4.12
CA MET A 49 6.14 12.97 3.20
C MET A 49 7.23 11.99 2.80
N ARG A 50 8.41 12.51 2.45
CA ARG A 50 9.60 11.70 2.15
C ARG A 50 10.00 10.80 3.32
N ALA A 51 10.14 11.37 4.51
CA ALA A 51 10.52 10.59 5.71
C ALA A 51 9.50 9.50 6.04
N ASN A 52 8.21 9.73 5.80
CA ASN A 52 7.18 8.71 5.99
C ASN A 52 7.23 7.61 4.92
N ALA A 53 7.54 7.93 3.68
CA ALA A 53 7.73 6.94 2.61
C ALA A 53 8.95 6.04 2.87
N GLU A 54 10.09 6.65 3.22
CA GLU A 54 11.31 5.93 3.61
C GLU A 54 11.05 5.03 4.82
N LYS A 55 10.36 5.54 5.84
CA LYS A 55 9.97 4.76 7.02
C LYS A 55 9.07 3.58 6.67
N PHE A 56 8.09 3.78 5.80
CA PHE A 56 7.19 2.69 5.40
C PHE A 56 7.95 1.59 4.67
N LEU A 57 8.88 1.96 3.77
CA LEU A 57 9.77 1.02 3.10
C LEU A 57 10.66 0.27 4.11
N GLN A 58 11.34 0.99 5.00
CA GLN A 58 12.24 0.41 6.01
C GLN A 58 11.52 -0.52 6.98
N GLN A 59 10.27 -0.20 7.35
CA GLN A 59 9.48 -1.02 8.27
C GLN A 59 9.20 -2.41 7.70
N GLY A 60 9.06 -2.56 6.37
CA GLY A 60 8.89 -3.84 5.69
C GLY A 60 7.64 -4.64 6.08
N GLN A 61 6.72 -4.04 6.84
CA GLN A 61 5.50 -4.68 7.32
C GLN A 61 4.31 -4.34 6.43
N TYR A 62 3.37 -5.28 6.34
CA TYR A 62 2.07 -4.99 5.74
C TYR A 62 1.24 -4.15 6.71
N VAL A 63 0.57 -3.13 6.17
CA VAL A 63 -0.33 -2.24 6.90
C VAL A 63 -1.67 -2.16 6.16
N PRO A 64 -2.78 -1.92 6.86
CA PRO A 64 -4.08 -1.77 6.20
C PRO A 64 -4.12 -0.52 5.34
N VAL A 65 -4.70 -0.64 4.15
CA VAL A 65 -4.90 0.47 3.20
C VAL A 65 -6.38 0.79 3.06
N TYR A 66 -6.68 2.08 3.10
CA TYR A 66 -8.01 2.62 2.90
C TYR A 66 -8.05 3.64 1.77
N MET A 67 -8.99 3.45 0.85
CA MET A 67 -9.20 4.34 -0.29
C MET A 67 -10.38 5.26 -0.02
N LYS A 68 -10.19 6.55 -0.32
CA LYS A 68 -11.25 7.54 -0.20
C LYS A 68 -12.34 7.28 -1.25
N GLN A 69 -13.59 7.26 -0.81
CA GLN A 69 -14.78 7.09 -1.65
C GLN A 69 -15.57 8.40 -1.78
N ALA A 70 -15.74 9.11 -0.67
CA ALA A 70 -16.42 10.40 -0.62
C ALA A 70 -15.97 11.19 0.63
N LYS A 71 -16.64 12.32 0.92
CA LYS A 71 -16.45 13.03 2.20
C LYS A 71 -16.86 12.11 3.34
N ASN A 72 -15.95 11.87 4.29
CA ASN A 72 -16.16 10.95 5.42
C ASN A 72 -16.54 9.52 5.01
N ALA A 73 -16.10 9.06 3.83
CA ALA A 73 -16.32 7.68 3.40
C ALA A 73 -15.01 7.07 2.89
N TRP A 74 -14.61 5.99 3.54
CA TRP A 74 -13.41 5.21 3.25
C TRP A 74 -13.75 3.73 3.14
N SER A 75 -13.11 3.05 2.19
CA SER A 75 -13.20 1.60 2.00
C SER A 75 -11.85 0.95 2.32
N TYR A 76 -11.89 -0.19 3.01
CA TYR A 76 -10.71 -1.04 3.18
C TYR A 76 -10.47 -1.83 1.90
N VAL A 77 -9.22 -1.87 1.42
CA VAL A 77 -8.87 -2.53 0.14
C VAL A 77 -7.83 -3.65 0.29
N GLY A 78 -7.24 -3.81 1.47
CA GLY A 78 -6.30 -4.88 1.76
C GLY A 78 -5.15 -4.43 2.65
N GLU A 79 -4.19 -5.33 2.83
CA GLU A 79 -2.94 -5.04 3.53
C GLU A 79 -1.79 -4.96 2.52
N TYR A 80 -0.99 -3.92 2.59
CA TYR A 80 0.09 -3.66 1.66
C TYR A 80 1.38 -3.34 2.41
N LYS A 81 2.52 -3.75 1.85
CA LYS A 81 3.84 -3.30 2.28
C LYS A 81 4.50 -2.50 1.17
N ALA A 82 5.30 -1.51 1.51
CA ALA A 82 6.20 -0.89 0.56
C ALA A 82 7.33 -1.87 0.18
N VAL A 83 7.67 -1.92 -1.11
CA VAL A 83 8.72 -2.80 -1.65
C VAL A 83 9.84 -2.02 -2.33
N SER A 84 9.57 -0.82 -2.83
CA SER A 84 10.59 0.07 -3.40
C SER A 84 10.12 1.53 -3.34
N TYR A 85 11.08 2.46 -3.28
CA TYR A 85 10.86 3.90 -3.36
C TYR A 85 11.86 4.52 -4.33
N SER A 86 11.40 4.98 -5.50
CA SER A 86 12.26 5.66 -6.48
C SER A 86 12.03 7.17 -6.47
N ARG A 87 13.10 7.92 -6.65
CA ARG A 87 13.10 9.38 -6.81
C ARG A 87 13.77 9.78 -8.13
N GLU A 88 13.96 8.82 -9.02
CA GLU A 88 14.55 9.05 -10.33
C GLU A 88 13.58 9.88 -11.19
N PRO A 89 14.07 10.91 -11.90
CA PRO A 89 13.22 11.78 -12.70
C PRO A 89 12.36 11.02 -13.72
N GLU A 90 12.94 10.00 -14.38
CA GLU A 90 12.24 9.16 -15.37
C GLU A 90 11.08 8.36 -14.77
N ILE A 91 11.23 7.86 -13.54
CA ILE A 91 10.15 7.15 -12.84
C ILE A 91 9.07 8.13 -12.39
N ILE A 92 9.46 9.31 -11.89
CA ILE A 92 8.51 10.36 -11.49
C ILE A 92 7.71 10.85 -12.69
N GLU A 93 8.36 11.05 -13.85
CA GLU A 93 7.70 11.45 -15.09
C GLU A 93 6.68 10.39 -15.53
N LYS A 94 7.10 9.12 -15.60
CA LYS A 94 6.24 8.01 -16.02
C LYS A 94 4.95 7.85 -15.21
N TYR A 95 5.02 7.97 -13.88
CA TYR A 95 3.85 7.73 -13.00
C TYR A 95 3.16 9.01 -12.52
N GLY A 96 3.84 10.16 -12.64
CA GLY A 96 3.43 11.42 -12.02
C GLY A 96 2.54 12.30 -12.87
N GLU A 97 2.19 11.92 -14.10
CA GLU A 97 1.49 12.78 -15.08
C GLU A 97 0.19 13.40 -14.55
N VAL A 98 -0.56 12.66 -13.71
CA VAL A 98 -1.82 13.13 -13.11
C VAL A 98 -1.63 14.21 -12.03
N ARG A 99 -0.40 14.43 -11.60
CA ARG A 99 -0.04 15.40 -10.55
C ARG A 99 0.41 16.70 -11.20
N ARG A 100 0.29 17.80 -10.45
CA ARG A 100 0.88 19.07 -10.88
C ARG A 100 2.39 18.89 -11.09
N PRO A 101 2.98 19.43 -12.18
CA PRO A 101 4.41 19.35 -12.42
C PRO A 101 5.22 19.79 -11.20
N GLY A 102 6.24 19.00 -10.87
CA GLY A 102 7.11 19.26 -9.72
C GLY A 102 6.46 19.09 -8.34
N SER A 103 5.24 18.53 -8.23
CA SER A 103 4.59 18.29 -6.92
C SER A 103 4.87 16.91 -6.31
N VAL A 104 5.55 16.03 -7.05
CA VAL A 104 5.95 14.68 -6.64
C VAL A 104 7.45 14.69 -6.28
N ASP A 105 7.82 14.06 -5.16
CA ASP A 105 9.20 13.84 -4.73
C ASP A 105 9.69 12.41 -5.03
N GLY A 106 8.77 11.45 -5.18
CA GLY A 106 9.09 10.08 -5.54
C GLY A 106 7.86 9.20 -5.73
N VAL A 107 8.12 7.96 -6.14
CA VAL A 107 7.11 6.93 -6.42
C VAL A 107 7.38 5.74 -5.51
N LEU A 108 6.39 5.41 -4.69
CA LEU A 108 6.45 4.30 -3.75
C LEU A 108 5.66 3.12 -4.31
N PHE A 109 6.35 2.00 -4.54
CA PHE A 109 5.75 0.75 -5.01
C PHE A 109 5.37 -0.11 -3.83
N CYS A 110 4.16 -0.65 -3.88
CA CYS A 110 3.59 -1.47 -2.82
C CYS A 110 3.22 -2.85 -3.36
N HIS A 111 3.11 -3.80 -2.43
CA HIS A 111 2.69 -5.16 -2.73
C HIS A 111 1.57 -5.58 -1.77
N GLN A 112 0.49 -6.12 -2.32
CA GLN A 112 -0.63 -6.65 -1.53
C GLN A 112 -0.27 -7.97 -0.86
N ARG A 113 -0.69 -8.15 0.40
CA ARG A 113 -0.60 -9.44 1.07
C ARG A 113 -1.51 -10.43 0.34
N MET A 114 -0.94 -11.46 -0.28
CA MET A 114 -1.73 -12.58 -0.79
C MET A 114 -2.50 -13.22 0.37
N LYS A 115 -3.81 -13.42 0.19
CA LYS A 115 -4.57 -14.26 1.10
C LYS A 115 -4.03 -15.68 0.94
N LYS A 116 -3.67 -16.35 2.05
CA LYS A 116 -3.41 -17.79 2.00
C LYS A 116 -4.66 -18.44 1.42
N MET A 117 -4.57 -18.97 0.20
CA MET A 117 -5.55 -19.92 -0.30
C MET A 117 -5.55 -21.05 0.73
N GLY A 118 -6.72 -21.37 1.30
CA GLY A 118 -6.85 -22.52 2.18
C GLY A 118 -6.18 -23.71 1.49
N VAL A 119 -5.32 -24.42 2.21
CA VAL A 119 -4.63 -25.60 1.69
C VAL A 119 -5.71 -26.59 1.27
N ILE A 120 -6.09 -26.61 -0.01
CA ILE A 120 -6.73 -27.79 -0.58
C ILE A 120 -5.60 -28.80 -0.65
N CYS A 121 -5.58 -29.68 0.34
CA CYS A 121 -4.70 -30.82 0.40
C CYS A 121 -5.03 -31.68 -0.83
N PHE A 122 -4.20 -31.59 -1.88
CA PHE A 122 -4.17 -32.61 -2.92
C PHE A 122 -3.53 -33.87 -2.32
N ILE A 123 -4.26 -34.60 -1.48
CA ILE A 123 -4.00 -36.01 -1.25
C ILE A 123 -4.70 -36.74 -2.39
N LEU A 124 -3.93 -37.18 -3.38
CA LEU A 124 -4.11 -38.41 -4.17
C LEU A 124 -3.39 -38.29 -5.53
N VAL A 125 -2.06 -38.27 -5.52
CA VAL A 125 -1.27 -38.91 -6.58
C VAL A 125 -0.12 -39.64 -5.91
N GLY A 126 -0.42 -40.80 -5.34
CA GLY A 126 0.55 -41.62 -4.61
C GLY A 126 0.15 -43.08 -4.44
N TRP A 127 -0.82 -43.57 -5.22
CA TRP A 127 -1.28 -44.96 -5.23
C TRP A 127 -1.55 -45.41 -6.67
N MET A 128 -0.53 -45.44 -7.54
CA MET A 128 -0.59 -46.24 -8.77
C MET A 128 0.80 -46.51 -9.37
N TRP A 129 1.73 -47.01 -8.55
CA TRP A 129 2.93 -47.67 -9.08
C TRP A 129 3.46 -48.74 -8.12
N LYS A 130 2.65 -49.79 -7.90
CA LYS A 130 3.14 -51.11 -7.44
C LYS A 130 2.04 -52.15 -7.63
N ARG A 131 2.38 -53.25 -8.32
CA ARG A 131 1.53 -54.22 -9.04
C ARG A 131 1.21 -53.66 -10.43
N GLU A 132 1.89 -54.08 -11.49
CA GLU A 132 2.01 -55.48 -11.92
C GLU A 132 3.46 -55.94 -12.11
N SER A 133 3.71 -57.15 -11.62
CA SER A 133 4.78 -58.07 -11.99
C SER A 133 4.10 -59.21 -12.74
#